data_AF-A0A495IHI0-F1
#
_entry.id   AF-A0A495IHI0-F1
#
_cell.length_a   1.000
_cell.length_b   1.000
_cell.length_c   1.000
_cell.angle_alpha   90.00
_cell.angle_beta   90.00
_cell.angle_gamma   90.00
#
_symmetry.space_group_name_H-M   'P 1'
#
loop_
_entity.id
_entity.type
_entity.pdbx_description
1 polymer ?
#
loop_
_entity_poly.entity_id
_entity_poly.type
_entity_poly.pdbx_seq_one_letter_code
_entity_poly.pdbx_strand_id
1 'polypeptide(L)'
;MTEASSATPIWSRGLPTLPTAEWVSAFDDLTGDENGHAWALSAATFIDGFTRRQLQGPTFSEMFRHLLHEHDGLPAEFPPGMRSRDRVVLKEGFRHHVALAWRRTGLISWTRFEYRSLRVGPTFRRRSRMRPLSHQLDVGRHPDA
;
A
#
# COMPACT_ATOMS: atom_id res chain seq x y z
N MET A 1 28.79 -6.20 -8.18
CA MET A 1 28.28 -6.63 -6.86
C MET A 1 28.21 -5.39 -5.99
N THR A 2 27.05 -4.75 -5.94
CA THR A 2 26.86 -3.52 -5.16
C THR A 2 26.70 -3.93 -3.70
N GLU A 3 27.56 -3.40 -2.82
CA GLU A 3 27.46 -3.56 -1.37
C GLU A 3 26.04 -3.23 -0.91
N ALA A 4 25.31 -4.24 -0.43
CA ALA A 4 24.10 -4.03 0.34
C ALA A 4 24.52 -3.33 1.63
N SER A 5 24.24 -2.03 1.71
CA SER A 5 24.47 -1.21 2.89
C SER A 5 23.92 -1.97 4.11
N SER A 6 24.81 -2.37 5.01
CA SER A 6 24.54 -3.01 6.30
C SER A 6 23.88 -2.04 7.30
N ALA A 7 23.15 -1.04 6.79
CA ALA A 7 22.41 -0.07 7.56
C ALA A 7 21.06 -0.66 7.93
N THR A 8 20.78 -0.71 9.23
CA THR A 8 19.45 -1.05 9.75
C THR A 8 18.40 -0.19 9.05
N PRO A 9 17.31 -0.78 8.51
CA PRO A 9 16.29 -0.01 7.82
C PRO A 9 15.73 1.10 8.71
N ILE A 10 15.46 2.26 8.13
CA ILE A 10 14.97 3.43 8.89
C ILE A 10 13.69 3.13 9.68
N TRP A 11 12.86 2.21 9.19
CA TRP A 11 11.61 1.80 9.81
C TRP A 11 11.75 0.85 11.00
N SER A 12 12.93 0.26 11.21
CA SER A 12 13.25 -0.58 12.38
C SER A 12 14.29 0.04 13.31
N ARG A 13 14.74 1.27 13.01
CA ARG A 13 15.76 1.96 13.80
C ARG A 13 15.29 2.17 15.25
N GLY A 14 16.14 1.83 16.20
CA GLY A 14 15.87 1.98 17.64
C GLY A 14 15.17 0.77 18.29
N LEU A 15 14.88 -0.29 17.53
CA LEU A 15 14.43 -1.56 18.09
C LEU A 15 15.62 -2.37 18.62
N PRO A 16 15.48 -3.06 19.77
CA PRO A 16 16.55 -3.88 20.34
C PRO A 16 16.80 -5.16 19.52
N THR A 17 15.79 -5.63 18.79
CA THR A 17 15.86 -6.81 17.92
C THR A 17 15.70 -6.37 16.48
N LEU A 18 16.63 -6.77 15.63
CA LEU A 18 16.58 -6.47 14.20
C LEU A 18 15.43 -7.23 13.53
N PRO A 19 14.83 -6.64 12.48
CA PRO A 19 13.89 -7.37 11.62
C PRO A 19 14.58 -8.57 10.98
N THR A 20 13.81 -9.62 10.66
CA THR A 20 14.32 -10.72 9.84
C THR A 20 14.56 -10.26 8.40
N ALA A 21 15.34 -11.02 7.64
CA ALA A 21 15.58 -10.74 6.23
C ALA A 21 14.28 -10.66 5.40
N GLU A 22 13.25 -11.44 5.77
CA GLU A 22 11.95 -11.45 5.09
C GLU A 22 11.22 -10.11 5.22
N TRP A 23 11.30 -9.44 6.37
CA TRP A 23 10.73 -8.10 6.53
C TRP A 23 11.44 -7.07 5.65
N VAL A 24 12.75 -7.20 5.48
CA VAL A 24 13.54 -6.32 4.61
C VAL A 24 13.20 -6.58 3.14
N SER A 25 13.20 -7.84 2.73
CA SER A 25 12.80 -8.24 1.37
C SER A 25 11.40 -7.76 1.03
N ALA A 26 10.42 -7.97 1.92
CA ALA A 26 9.06 -7.52 1.69
C ALA A 26 8.96 -5.99 1.64
N PHE A 27 9.78 -5.26 2.39
CA PHE A 27 9.84 -3.79 2.27
C PHE A 27 10.32 -3.39 0.88
N ASP A 28 11.40 -4.01 0.40
CA ASP A 28 11.97 -3.74 -0.91
C ASP A 28 11.00 -4.15 -2.03
N ASP A 29 10.29 -5.27 -1.89
CA ASP A 29 9.26 -5.69 -2.85
C ASP A 29 8.07 -4.70 -2.90
N LEU A 30 7.63 -4.21 -1.75
CA LEU A 30 6.52 -3.26 -1.65
C LEU A 30 6.91 -1.85 -2.10
N THR A 31 8.20 -1.48 -2.10
CA THR A 31 8.62 -0.09 -2.30
C THR A 31 9.62 0.15 -3.43
N GLY A 32 10.27 -0.90 -3.93
CA GLY A 32 11.25 -0.86 -5.02
C GLY A 32 10.64 -0.44 -6.35
N ASP A 33 11.49 0.02 -7.29
CA ASP A 33 11.03 0.77 -8.46
C ASP A 33 10.09 -0.02 -9.40
N GLU A 34 10.35 -1.32 -9.63
CA GLU A 34 9.51 -2.15 -10.51
C GLU A 34 8.23 -2.62 -9.83
N ASN A 35 8.34 -3.21 -8.64
CA ASN A 35 7.22 -3.84 -7.93
C ASN A 35 6.40 -2.83 -7.09
N GLY A 36 7.04 -1.81 -6.54
CA GLY A 36 6.42 -0.86 -5.64
C GLY A 36 5.35 0.00 -6.30
N HIS A 37 5.47 0.28 -7.61
CA HIS A 37 4.40 0.95 -8.35
C HIS A 37 3.13 0.09 -8.45
N ALA A 38 3.28 -1.21 -8.73
CA ALA A 38 2.17 -2.14 -8.83
C ALA A 38 1.46 -2.28 -7.47
N TRP A 39 2.22 -2.40 -6.39
CA TRP A 39 1.68 -2.42 -5.04
C TRP A 39 0.96 -1.14 -4.65
N ALA A 40 1.54 0.03 -4.96
CA ALA A 40 0.89 1.32 -4.73
C ALA A 40 -0.43 1.46 -5.51
N LEU A 41 -0.50 0.89 -6.72
CA LEU A 41 -1.71 0.89 -7.54
C LEU A 41 -2.78 -0.05 -6.95
N SER A 42 -2.40 -1.25 -6.50
CA SER A 42 -3.29 -2.17 -5.80
C SER A 42 -3.86 -1.54 -4.52
N ALA A 43 -3.02 -0.86 -3.75
CA ALA A 43 -3.45 -0.11 -2.57
C ALA A 43 -4.47 0.98 -2.91
N ALA A 44 -4.21 1.78 -3.94
CA ALA A 44 -5.13 2.84 -4.38
C ALA A 44 -6.48 2.27 -4.87
N THR A 45 -6.44 1.16 -5.61
CA THR A 45 -7.64 0.46 -6.11
C THR A 45 -8.50 -0.06 -4.96
N PHE A 46 -7.86 -0.67 -3.95
CA PHE A 46 -8.54 -1.10 -2.74
C PHE A 46 -9.20 0.09 -2.01
N ILE A 47 -8.46 1.19 -1.80
CA ILE A 47 -8.96 2.38 -1.12
C ILE A 47 -10.18 2.96 -1.84
N ASP A 48 -10.12 3.07 -3.17
CA ASP A 48 -11.25 3.56 -3.98
C ASP A 48 -12.49 2.66 -3.81
N GLY A 49 -12.31 1.35 -3.99
CA GLY A 49 -13.40 0.38 -3.83
C GLY A 49 -13.98 0.36 -2.41
N PHE A 50 -13.13 0.43 -1.39
CA PHE A 50 -13.54 0.49 0.02
C PHE A 50 -14.34 1.76 0.30
N THR A 51 -13.84 2.92 -0.14
CA THR A 51 -14.47 4.21 0.09
C THR A 51 -15.84 4.31 -0.58
N ARG A 52 -15.98 3.77 -1.79
CA ARG A 52 -17.28 3.72 -2.48
C ARG A 52 -18.32 2.88 -1.74
N ARG A 53 -17.90 1.81 -1.06
CA ARG A 53 -18.80 0.92 -0.30
C ARG A 53 -19.13 1.43 1.10
N GLN A 54 -18.16 2.01 1.78
CA GLN A 54 -18.26 2.36 3.21
C GLN A 54 -18.47 3.86 3.46
N LEU A 55 -18.46 4.69 2.40
CA LEU A 55 -18.53 6.16 2.46
C LEU A 55 -17.42 6.83 3.30
N GLN A 56 -16.38 6.07 3.66
CA GLN A 56 -15.21 6.52 4.42
C GLN A 56 -13.97 5.73 4.01
N GLY A 57 -12.79 6.27 4.29
CA GLY A 57 -11.52 5.60 3.98
C GLY A 57 -11.26 4.36 4.85
N PRO A 58 -10.43 3.42 4.38
CA PRO A 58 -9.95 2.34 5.24
C PRO A 58 -8.92 2.85 6.26
N THR A 59 -8.60 2.01 7.24
CA THR A 59 -7.42 2.14 8.09
C THR A 59 -6.20 1.51 7.41
N PHE A 60 -4.99 1.84 7.88
CA PHE A 60 -3.77 1.16 7.42
C PHE A 60 -3.86 -0.35 7.67
N SER A 61 -4.40 -0.78 8.81
CA SER A 61 -4.55 -2.21 9.12
C SER A 61 -5.45 -2.93 8.11
N GLU A 62 -6.59 -2.35 7.74
CA GLU A 62 -7.48 -2.95 6.73
C GLU A 62 -6.82 -3.01 5.35
N MET A 63 -6.12 -1.94 4.95
CA MET A 63 -5.39 -1.91 3.68
C MET A 63 -4.29 -2.97 3.63
N PHE A 64 -3.44 -3.06 4.65
CA PHE A 64 -2.36 -4.06 4.66
C PHE A 64 -2.90 -5.49 4.78
N ARG A 65 -3.97 -5.72 5.54
CA ARG A 65 -4.63 -7.03 5.60
C ARG A 65 -5.18 -7.46 4.24
N HIS A 66 -5.70 -6.52 3.45
CA HIS A 66 -6.15 -6.83 2.10
C HIS A 66 -4.97 -7.16 1.17
N LEU A 67 -3.88 -6.40 1.25
CA LEU A 67 -2.72 -6.57 0.35
C LEU A 67 -1.89 -7.82 0.69
N LEU A 68 -1.66 -8.08 1.98
CA LEU A 68 -0.87 -9.20 2.50
C LEU A 68 -1.80 -10.21 3.19
N HIS A 69 -2.84 -10.63 2.46
CA HIS A 69 -3.92 -11.46 2.98
C HIS A 69 -3.46 -12.83 3.49
N GLU A 70 -2.41 -13.40 2.89
CA GLU A 70 -1.81 -14.67 3.28
C GLU A 70 -1.22 -14.65 4.71
N HIS A 71 -0.92 -13.46 5.23
CA HIS A 71 -0.21 -13.26 6.50
C HIS A 71 -0.92 -12.25 7.42
N ASP A 72 -2.26 -12.14 7.33
CA ASP A 72 -3.09 -11.21 8.12
C ASP A 72 -2.56 -9.74 8.13
N GLY A 73 -2.01 -9.30 7.01
CA GLY A 73 -1.47 -7.94 6.89
C GLY A 73 -0.07 -7.74 7.46
N LEU A 74 0.68 -8.82 7.69
CA LEU A 74 2.09 -8.80 8.03
C LEU A 74 2.93 -9.26 6.83
N PRO A 75 4.16 -8.75 6.68
CA PRO A 75 5.05 -9.21 5.62
C PRO A 75 5.67 -10.59 5.90
N ALA A 76 5.84 -10.93 7.19
CA ALA A 76 6.44 -12.17 7.66
C ALA A 76 6.17 -12.34 9.17
N GLU A 77 6.63 -13.45 9.74
CA GLU A 77 6.59 -13.67 11.19
C GLU A 77 7.48 -12.67 11.94
N PHE A 78 7.15 -12.41 13.21
CA PHE A 78 7.99 -11.56 14.04
C PHE A 78 9.28 -12.28 14.46
N PRO A 79 10.40 -11.56 14.62
CA PRO A 79 11.62 -12.16 15.16
C PRO A 79 11.38 -12.89 16.49
N PRO A 80 11.98 -14.08 16.70
CA PRO A 80 11.79 -14.86 17.92
C PRO A 80 12.25 -14.07 19.15
N GLY A 81 11.51 -14.18 20.24
CA GLY A 81 11.82 -13.46 21.48
C GLY A 81 11.49 -11.96 21.47
N MET A 82 10.98 -11.39 20.37
CA MET A 82 10.59 -9.98 20.31
C MET A 82 9.39 -9.70 21.23
N ARG A 83 9.52 -8.66 22.08
CA ARG A 83 8.50 -8.24 23.05
C ARG A 83 7.26 -7.71 22.33
N SER A 84 6.07 -7.86 22.92
CA SER A 84 4.81 -7.42 22.32
C SER A 84 4.80 -5.94 21.93
N ARG A 85 5.41 -5.07 22.76
CA ARG A 85 5.55 -3.64 22.45
C ARG A 85 6.40 -3.40 21.21
N ASP A 86 7.52 -4.09 21.08
CA ASP A 86 8.45 -3.95 19.96
C ASP A 86 7.82 -4.45 18.65
N ARG A 87 6.97 -5.50 18.72
CA ARG A 87 6.18 -5.97 17.57
C ARG A 87 5.23 -4.90 17.03
N VAL A 88 4.58 -4.14 17.93
CA VAL A 88 3.71 -3.03 17.53
C VAL A 88 4.52 -1.95 16.82
N VAL A 89 5.65 -1.54 17.41
CA VAL A 89 6.54 -0.51 16.84
C VAL A 89 7.09 -0.95 15.47
N LEU A 90 7.55 -2.20 15.35
CA LEU A 90 8.05 -2.77 14.09
C LEU A 90 6.97 -2.72 13.01
N LYS A 91 5.78 -3.24 13.32
CA LYS A 91 4.63 -3.29 12.40
C LYS A 91 4.20 -1.90 11.96
N GLU A 92 4.06 -0.96 12.89
CA GLU A 92 3.64 0.41 12.58
C GLU A 92 4.71 1.16 11.79
N GLY A 93 5.98 1.02 12.18
CA GLY A 93 7.12 1.59 11.47
C GLY A 93 7.18 1.11 10.02
N PHE A 94 7.07 -0.20 9.79
CA PHE A 94 7.03 -0.82 8.47
C PHE A 94 5.87 -0.27 7.63
N ARG A 95 4.63 -0.38 8.12
CA ARG A 95 3.43 0.06 7.39
C ARG A 95 3.47 1.54 7.07
N HIS A 96 3.95 2.36 8.00
CA HIS A 96 4.09 3.80 7.80
C HIS A 96 5.07 4.13 6.67
N HIS A 97 6.24 3.50 6.65
CA HIS A 97 7.25 3.79 5.65
C HIS A 97 6.88 3.27 4.26
N VAL A 98 6.26 2.10 4.16
CA VAL A 98 5.69 1.60 2.90
C VAL A 98 4.63 2.57 2.37
N ALA A 99 3.67 2.97 3.23
CA ALA A 99 2.65 3.92 2.82
C ALA A 99 3.23 5.31 2.45
N LEU A 100 4.29 5.76 3.12
CA LEU A 100 5.01 6.99 2.74
C LEU A 100 5.63 6.87 1.35
N ALA A 101 6.25 5.74 1.01
CA ALA A 101 6.77 5.51 -0.33
C ALA A 101 5.65 5.60 -1.38
N TRP A 102 4.51 4.94 -1.15
CA TRP A 102 3.37 5.01 -2.07
C TRP A 102 2.72 6.39 -2.14
N ARG A 103 2.71 7.16 -1.05
CA ARG A 103 2.23 8.54 -1.06
C ARG A 103 3.07 9.44 -1.96
N ARG A 104 4.39 9.22 -2.00
CA ARG A 104 5.31 10.01 -2.86
C ARG A 104 5.02 9.82 -4.35
N THR A 105 4.46 8.67 -4.76
CA THR A 105 4.01 8.44 -6.15
C THR A 105 2.69 9.17 -6.48
N GLY A 106 1.99 9.67 -5.46
CA GLY A 106 0.68 10.33 -5.58
C GLY A 106 -0.48 9.37 -5.84
N LEU A 107 -0.30 8.05 -5.69
CA LEU A 107 -1.36 7.05 -5.85
C LEU A 107 -2.27 6.96 -4.63
N ILE A 108 -1.71 7.14 -3.42
CA ILE A 108 -2.46 7.21 -2.16
C ILE A 108 -2.21 8.51 -1.42
N SER A 109 -3.09 8.87 -0.48
CA SER A 109 -2.99 10.05 0.36
C SER A 109 -3.72 9.83 1.69
N TRP A 110 -3.35 10.57 2.73
CA TRP A 110 -4.07 10.62 4.01
C TRP A 110 -3.80 11.93 4.74
N THR A 111 -4.68 12.27 5.68
CA THR A 111 -4.45 13.39 6.62
C THR A 111 -3.81 12.86 7.90
N ARG A 112 -2.85 13.58 8.47
CA ARG A 112 -2.26 13.20 9.75
C ARG A 112 -3.29 13.38 10.86
N PHE A 113 -3.28 12.48 11.84
CA PHE A 113 -4.13 12.52 13.04
C PHE A 113 -5.64 12.34 12.82
N GLU A 114 -6.07 12.06 11.59
CA GLU A 114 -7.46 11.72 11.29
C GLU A 114 -7.62 10.20 11.16
N TYR A 115 -8.56 9.64 11.93
CA TYR A 115 -8.96 8.24 11.80
C TYR A 115 -9.58 7.98 10.42
N ARG A 116 -9.28 6.84 9.81
CA ARG A 116 -9.86 6.41 8.50
C ARG A 116 -9.69 7.44 7.38
N SER A 117 -8.58 8.16 7.38
CA SER A 117 -8.29 9.23 6.42
C SER A 117 -7.63 8.77 5.12
N LEU A 118 -7.42 7.47 4.92
CA LEU A 118 -6.84 6.94 3.68
C LEU A 118 -7.77 7.22 2.50
N ARG A 119 -7.21 7.81 1.46
CA ARG A 119 -7.91 8.17 0.22
C ARG A 119 -6.99 7.99 -0.98
N VAL A 120 -7.59 7.87 -2.15
CA VAL A 120 -6.82 7.89 -3.40
C VAL A 120 -6.14 9.24 -3.60
N GLY A 121 -4.90 9.20 -4.05
CA GLY A 121 -4.07 10.37 -4.31
C GLY A 121 -4.35 11.05 -5.66
N PRO A 122 -3.74 12.21 -5.92
CA PRO A 122 -4.00 13.01 -7.11
C PRO A 122 -3.61 12.31 -8.42
N THR A 123 -2.51 11.54 -8.42
CA THR A 123 -2.06 10.78 -9.61
C THR A 123 -3.09 9.72 -9.99
N PHE A 124 -3.60 8.97 -9.01
CA PHE A 124 -4.64 7.97 -9.25
C PHE A 124 -5.91 8.64 -9.79
N ARG A 125 -6.40 9.71 -9.14
CA ARG A 125 -7.59 10.45 -9.60
C ARG A 125 -7.45 10.95 -11.04
N ARG A 126 -6.29 11.48 -11.41
CA ARG A 126 -6.01 11.92 -12.78
C ARG A 126 -6.10 10.76 -13.76
N ARG A 127 -5.47 9.62 -13.46
CA ARG A 127 -5.54 8.40 -14.29
C ARG A 127 -6.96 7.87 -14.43
N SER A 128 -7.73 7.82 -13.34
CA SER A 128 -9.12 7.38 -13.36
C SER A 128 -10.01 8.32 -14.17
N ARG A 129 -9.78 9.64 -14.09
CA ARG A 129 -10.49 10.65 -14.88
C ARG A 129 -10.11 10.69 -16.35
N MET A 130 -8.95 10.15 -16.73
CA MET A 130 -8.57 9.94 -18.13
C MET A 130 -9.12 8.62 -18.70
N ARG A 131 -9.83 7.84 -17.87
CA ARG A 131 -10.71 6.75 -18.32
C ARG A 131 -12.21 7.12 -18.35
N PRO A 132 -12.69 8.19 -19.03
CA PRO A 132 -14.09 8.27 -19.44
C PRO A 132 -14.26 7.75 -20.88
N LEU A 133 -15.18 6.79 -21.04
CA LEU A 133 -15.86 6.37 -22.29
C LEU A 133 -15.01 5.75 -23.41
N SER A 134 -14.73 4.45 -23.30
CA SER A 134 -14.62 3.56 -24.48
C SER A 134 -15.82 2.60 -24.58
N HIS A 135 -16.98 2.99 -24.03
CA HIS A 135 -18.22 2.22 -24.12
C HIS A 135 -19.37 3.09 -24.65
N GLN A 136 -19.13 3.76 -25.77
CA GLN A 136 -20.19 4.38 -26.57
C GLN A 136 -19.68 4.54 -28.01
N LEU A 137 -19.66 3.45 -28.78
CA LEU A 137 -19.72 3.42 -30.26
C LEU A 137 -19.86 1.96 -30.71
N ASP A 138 -21.11 1.49 -30.84
CA ASP A 138 -21.59 0.59 -31.92
C ASP A 138 -23.13 0.47 -31.78
N VAL A 139 -23.87 1.49 -32.19
CA VAL A 139 -24.66 1.55 -33.44
C VAL A 139 -25.77 0.50 -33.50
N GLY A 140 -26.92 0.86 -32.91
CA GLY A 140 -28.20 0.42 -33.44
C GLY A 140 -28.45 1.14 -34.76
N ARG A 141 -28.30 0.45 -35.89
CA ARG A 141 -28.96 0.78 -37.16
C ARG A 141 -28.93 -0.44 -38.10
N HIS A 142 -30.01 -1.21 -38.12
CA HIS A 142 -30.37 -1.99 -39.29
C HIS A 142 -31.80 -1.62 -39.69
N PRO A 143 -32.03 -1.09 -40.91
CA PRO A 143 -33.36 -0.78 -41.40
C PRO A 143 -34.06 -2.06 -41.88
N ASP A 144 -35.38 -2.07 -41.69
CA ASP A 144 -36.36 -2.91 -42.38
C ASP A 144 -36.08 -2.99 -43.89
N ALA A 145 -36.05 -4.22 -44.42
CA ALA A 145 -36.40 -4.57 -45.80
C ALA A 145 -36.73 -6.08 -45.87
#